data_AF-A0A4R2RQP2-F1
#
_entry.id   AF-A0A4R2RQP2-F1
#
_cell.length_a   1.000
_cell.length_b   1.000
_cell.length_c   1.000
_cell.angle_alpha   90.00
_cell.angle_beta   90.00
_cell.angle_gamma   90.00
#
_symmetry.space_group_name_H-M   'P 1'
#
loop_
_entity.id
_entity.type
_entity.pdbx_description
1 polymer ?
#
loop_
_entity_poly.entity_id
_entity_poly.type
_entity_poly.pdbx_seq_one_letter_code
_entity_poly.pdbx_strand_id
1 'polypeptide(L)' 'MTKYSLEVKLNAIQDYLDGVESYEGIAKKHQVNLTLLKQWVNKYKRHGDEAFQIAYEG' A
#
# COMPACT_ATOMS: atom_id res chain seq x y z
N MET A 1 -5.58 3.70 18.30
CA MET A 1 -5.59 2.98 17.02
C MET A 1 -4.62 3.67 16.08
N THR A 2 -3.63 2.95 15.58
CA THR A 2 -2.47 3.47 14.82
C THR A 2 -2.93 4.08 13.48
N LYS A 3 -3.03 5.43 13.38
CA LYS A 3 -2.00 6.41 12.97
C LYS A 3 -1.49 6.37 11.52
N TYR A 4 -2.08 5.56 10.64
CA TYR A 4 -1.84 5.68 9.19
C TYR A 4 -3.16 5.95 8.49
N SER A 5 -3.27 7.13 7.88
CA SER A 5 -4.43 7.49 7.06
C SER A 5 -4.50 6.54 5.86
N LEU A 6 -5.73 6.20 5.51
CA LEU A 6 -6.10 5.48 4.30
C LEU A 6 -5.33 6.02 3.07
N GLU A 7 -5.20 7.34 2.92
CA GLU A 7 -4.38 7.97 1.87
C GLU A 7 -2.90 7.55 1.83
N VAL A 8 -2.22 7.47 2.99
CA VAL A 8 -0.79 7.09 3.03
C VAL A 8 -0.60 5.67 2.54
N LYS A 9 -1.55 4.81 2.90
CA LYS A 9 -1.57 3.41 2.47
C LYS A 9 -1.82 3.28 0.98
N LEU A 10 -2.76 4.05 0.43
CA LEU A 10 -3.03 4.07 -1.01
C LEU A 10 -1.82 4.56 -1.79
N ASN A 11 -1.26 5.71 -1.41
CA ASN A 11 -0.10 6.27 -2.10
C ASN A 11 1.08 5.30 -2.10
N ALA A 12 1.37 4.63 -0.98
CA ALA A 12 2.47 3.67 -0.93
C ALA A 12 2.27 2.46 -1.87
N ILE A 13 1.03 2.01 -2.05
CA ILE A 13 0.73 0.89 -2.95
C ILE A 13 0.71 1.37 -4.40
N GLN A 14 0.24 2.58 -4.66
CA GLN A 14 0.27 3.20 -5.98
C GLN A 14 1.71 3.40 -6.46
N ASP A 15 2.61 3.91 -5.60
CA ASP A 15 4.05 4.06 -5.87
C ASP A 15 4.70 2.69 -6.19
N TYR A 16 4.22 1.61 -5.53
CA TYR A 16 4.65 0.24 -5.82
C TYR A 16 4.17 -0.24 -7.19
N LEU A 17 2.93 0.08 -7.58
CA LEU A 17 2.35 -0.28 -8.86
C LEU A 17 2.97 0.51 -10.02
N ASP A 18 3.32 1.77 -9.79
CA ASP A 18 4.01 2.63 -10.76
C ASP A 18 5.44 2.13 -11.05
N GLY A 19 6.00 1.30 -10.15
CA GLY A 19 7.29 0.65 -10.34
C GLY A 19 8.49 1.61 -10.21
N VAL A 20 8.27 2.81 -9.68
CA VAL A 20 9.27 3.88 -9.58
C VAL A 20 10.30 3.59 -8.49
N GLU A 21 9.88 2.94 -7.41
CA GLU A 21 10.74 2.67 -6.25
C GLU A 21 10.62 1.23 -5.76
N SER A 22 11.70 0.72 -5.15
CA SER A 22 11.67 -0.57 -4.43
C SER A 22 10.84 -0.46 -3.15
N TYR A 23 10.33 -1.59 -2.64
CA TYR A 23 9.55 -1.64 -1.40
C TYR A 23 10.19 -0.86 -0.23
N GLU A 24 11.51 -0.87 -0.09
CA GLU A 24 12.22 -0.14 0.96
C GLU A 24 12.22 1.38 0.75
N GLY A 25 12.31 1.85 -0.49
CA GLY A 25 12.22 3.27 -0.85
C GLY A 25 10.85 3.82 -0.50
N ILE A 26 9.81 3.12 -0.98
CA ILE A 26 8.40 3.44 -0.70
C ILE A 26 8.12 3.41 0.81
N ALA A 27 8.59 2.37 1.51
CA ALA A 27 8.42 2.26 2.95
C ALA A 27 9.03 3.44 3.70
N LYS A 28 10.25 3.87 3.32
CA LYS A 28 10.90 5.05 3.89
C LYS A 28 10.19 6.35 3.54
N LYS A 29 9.80 6.54 2.27
CA LYS A 29 9.10 7.71 1.74
C LYS A 29 7.79 7.97 2.47
N HIS A 30 7.01 6.92 2.70
CA HIS A 30 5.73 6.99 3.41
C HIS A 30 5.86 6.78 4.93
N GLN A 31 7.08 6.58 5.45
CA GLN A 31 7.35 6.23 6.85
C GLN A 31 6.49 5.04 7.33
N VAL A 32 6.26 4.08 6.45
CA VAL A 32 5.52 2.86 6.74
C VAL A 32 6.46 1.69 6.92
N ASN A 33 6.04 0.70 7.69
CA ASN A 33 6.83 -0.50 7.84
C ASN A 33 6.86 -1.31 6.54
N LEU A 34 8.04 -1.79 6.16
CA LEU A 34 8.22 -2.63 4.97
C LEU A 34 7.32 -3.88 4.98
N THR A 35 7.21 -4.53 6.14
CA THR A 35 6.33 -5.68 6.35
C THR A 35 4.87 -5.32 6.13
N LEU A 36 4.47 -4.11 6.55
CA LEU A 36 3.11 -3.61 6.41
C LEU A 36 2.79 -3.30 4.94
N LEU A 37 3.71 -2.64 4.23
CA LEU A 37 3.61 -2.41 2.78
C LEU A 37 3.49 -3.73 2.02
N LYS A 38 4.34 -4.72 2.33
CA LYS A 38 4.27 -6.06 1.75
C LYS A 38 2.93 -6.74 2.01
N GLN A 39 2.36 -6.62 3.21
CA GLN A 39 1.02 -7.14 3.48
C GLN A 39 -0.03 -6.46 2.63
N TRP A 40 0.04 -5.14 2.45
CA TRP A 40 -0.91 -4.41 1.63
C TRP A 40 -0.83 -4.80 0.16
N VAL A 41 0.38 -4.88 -0.39
CA VAL A 41 0.63 -5.32 -1.76
C VAL A 41 0.25 -6.79 -1.96
N ASN A 42 0.49 -7.64 -0.96
CA ASN A 42 0.09 -9.05 -1.05
C ASN A 42 -1.44 -9.18 -1.00
N LYS A 43 -2.13 -8.34 -0.21
CA LYS A 43 -3.59 -8.28 -0.18
C LYS A 43 -4.15 -7.80 -1.52
N TYR A 44 -3.50 -6.81 -2.14
CA TYR A 44 -3.79 -6.36 -3.51
C TYR A 44 -3.60 -7.49 -4.53
N LYS A 45 -2.43 -8.16 -4.54
CA LYS A 45 -2.12 -9.26 -5.46
C LYS A 45 -3.04 -10.47 -5.31
N ARG A 46 -3.47 -10.79 -4.08
CA ARG A 46 -4.25 -12.00 -3.80
C ARG A 46 -5.72 -11.87 -4.18
N HIS A 47 -6.26 -10.65 -4.16
CA HIS A 47 -7.67 -10.39 -4.42
C HIS A 47 -7.91 -9.60 -5.72
N GLY A 48 -6.86 -9.28 -6.48
CA GLY A 48 -6.97 -8.44 -7.67
C GLY A 48 -7.30 -6.98 -7.34
N ASP A 49 -7.47 -6.17 -8.38
CA ASP A 49 -7.95 -4.79 -8.33
C ASP A 49 -9.25 -4.62 -7.52
N GLU A 50 -10.09 -5.66 -7.48
CA GLU A 50 -11.35 -5.70 -6.74
C GLU A 50 -11.16 -5.41 -5.24
N ALA A 51 -10.17 -6.00 -4.55
CA ALA A 51 -9.99 -5.70 -3.12
C ALA A 51 -9.42 -4.31 -2.84
N PHE A 52 -8.88 -3.63 -3.85
CA PHE A 52 -8.38 -2.29 -3.70
C PHE A 52 -9.49 -1.26 -3.78
N GLN A 53 -10.42 -1.43 -4.74
CA GLN A 53 -11.62 -0.61 -4.85
C GLN A 53 -12.62 -0.88 -3.71
N ILE A 54 -12.86 -2.15 -3.35
CA ILE A 54 -13.82 -2.51 -2.29
C ILE A 54 -13.36 -2.02 -0.90
N ALA A 55 -12.06 -1.85 -0.67
CA ALA A 55 -11.55 -1.40 0.63
C ALA A 55 -11.65 0.12 0.86
N TYR A 56 -12.06 0.91 -0.15
CA TYR A 56 -12.00 2.38 -0.09
C TYR A 56 -13.21 3.13 -0.67
N GLU A 57 -14.14 2.46 -1.37
CA GLU A 57 -15.46 3.02 -1.73
C GLU A 57 -16.61 2.48 -0.84
N GLY A 58 -16.32 2.16 0.42
CA GLY A 58 -17.32 1.72 1.42
C GLY A 58 -17.27 2.52 2.70
#